data_AF-A0A143BIW4-F1
#
_entry.id   AF-A0A143BIW4-F1
#
_cell.length_a   1.000
_cell.length_b   1.000
_cell.length_c   1.000
_cell.angle_alpha   90.00
_cell.angle_beta   90.00
_cell.angle_gamma   90.00
#
_symmetry.space_group_name_H-M   'P 1'
#
loop_
_entity.id
_entity.type
_entity.pdbx_description
1 polymer ?
#
loop_
_entity_poly.entity_id
_entity_poly.type
_entity_poly.pdbx_seq_one_letter_code
_entity_poly.pdbx_strand_id
1 'polypeptide(L)'
;MFGDSVTVTRRVVVLSAIALGTAFQTACGPGVADKVVSAMQGCVALRNPLFKAGQAEQALALPLPPAVDSLATQTAYAFGFNAYQQLADMAETQAELTCALELGARYEDADVRVWLKKYLRSPDAPVAAHAQRLLDKQTR
;
A
#
# COMPACT_ATOMS: atom_id res chain seq x y z
N MET A 1 -12.46 47.41 -44.96
CA MET A 1 -13.27 47.52 -43.74
C MET A 1 -12.76 46.45 -42.77
N PHE A 2 -12.26 46.91 -41.61
CA PHE A 2 -12.04 46.29 -40.29
C PHE A 2 -11.99 44.75 -40.22
N GLY A 3 -10.90 44.13 -39.77
CA GLY A 3 -10.52 44.00 -38.35
C GLY A 3 -10.91 42.59 -37.90
N ASP A 4 -10.15 41.77 -37.18
CA ASP A 4 -9.03 41.98 -36.29
C ASP A 4 -8.17 40.70 -36.20
N SER A 5 -6.87 40.92 -35.99
CA SER A 5 -5.86 39.92 -35.67
C SER A 5 -6.12 39.30 -34.30
N VAL A 6 -6.17 37.96 -34.21
CA VAL A 6 -6.08 37.26 -32.92
C VAL A 6 -4.70 36.62 -32.80
N THR A 7 -3.78 37.39 -32.25
CA THR A 7 -2.45 36.95 -31.82
C THR A 7 -2.60 36.10 -30.56
N VAL A 8 -2.54 34.77 -30.68
CA VAL A 8 -2.53 33.87 -29.52
C VAL A 8 -1.10 33.83 -28.96
N THR A 9 -0.85 34.63 -27.93
CA THR A 9 0.40 34.66 -27.17
C THR A 9 0.57 33.34 -26.42
N ARG A 10 1.38 32.44 -26.98
CA ARG A 10 1.77 31.17 -26.36
C ARG A 10 2.77 31.46 -25.23
N ARG A 11 2.26 31.69 -24.01
CA ARG A 11 3.07 31.70 -22.79
C ARG A 11 3.52 30.28 -22.48
N VAL A 12 4.71 29.92 -22.94
CA VAL A 12 5.43 28.73 -22.48
C VAL A 12 5.87 29.01 -21.06
N VAL A 13 5.09 28.54 -20.10
CA VAL A 13 5.50 28.52 -18.69
C VAL A 13 6.53 27.40 -18.54
N VAL A 14 7.78 27.81 -18.37
CA VAL A 14 8.89 26.98 -17.93
C VAL A 14 8.54 26.44 -16.55
N LEU A 15 8.11 25.18 -16.48
CA LEU A 15 7.99 24.47 -15.21
C LEU A 15 9.39 23.96 -14.84
N SER A 16 10.01 24.75 -13.97
CA SER A 16 11.25 24.47 -13.29
C SER A 16 11.30 23.04 -12.77
N ALA A 17 12.37 22.34 -13.16
CA ALA A 17 12.80 21.11 -12.52
C ALA A 17 13.09 21.40 -11.04
N ILE A 18 12.18 20.97 -10.18
CA ILE A 18 12.41 20.95 -8.74
C ILE A 18 13.35 19.78 -8.46
N ALA A 19 14.65 20.08 -8.51
CA ALA A 19 15.67 19.29 -7.85
C ALA A 19 15.60 19.56 -6.33
N LEU A 20 14.67 18.88 -5.66
CA LEU A 20 14.64 18.71 -4.19
C LEU A 20 14.70 17.19 -3.96
N GLY A 21 15.61 16.62 -3.19
CA GLY A 21 16.67 17.21 -2.41
C GLY A 21 17.63 16.13 -1.93
N THR A 22 18.74 16.62 -1.40
CA THR A 22 19.48 16.06 -0.26
C THR A 22 19.80 14.56 -0.30
N ALA A 23 21.00 14.29 -0.82
CA ALA A 23 21.82 13.20 -0.35
C ALA A 23 22.00 13.29 1.18
N PHE A 24 21.27 12.45 1.92
CA PHE A 24 21.67 11.98 3.25
C PHE A 24 22.13 10.54 3.10
N GLN A 25 23.40 10.36 2.77
CA GLN A 25 24.07 9.07 2.92
C GLN A 25 25.17 9.23 3.94
N THR A 26 24.89 8.86 5.19
CA THR A 26 25.88 8.25 6.10
C THR A 26 25.18 7.39 7.16
N ALA A 27 25.24 6.07 6.92
CA ALA A 27 25.18 4.95 7.87
C ALA A 27 23.89 4.74 8.69
N CYS A 28 22.94 3.96 8.15
CA CYS A 28 21.96 3.11 8.85
C CYS A 28 21.34 2.18 7.78
N GLY A 29 20.99 0.92 8.11
CA GLY A 29 20.26 0.05 7.17
C GLY A 29 18.92 0.67 6.71
N PRO A 30 18.20 0.05 5.74
CA PRO A 30 16.94 0.58 5.26
C PRO A 30 16.01 0.91 6.43
N GLY A 31 15.47 2.13 6.42
CA GLY A 31 14.57 2.60 7.45
C GLY A 31 13.29 1.77 7.46
N VAL A 32 12.49 1.92 8.50
CA VAL A 32 11.19 1.22 8.62
C VAL A 32 10.31 1.51 7.41
N ALA A 33 10.29 2.78 6.97
CA ALA A 33 9.54 3.20 5.80
C ALA A 33 9.99 2.46 4.53
N ASP A 34 11.29 2.31 4.31
CA ASP A 34 11.82 1.58 3.15
C ASP A 34 11.42 0.10 3.17
N LYS A 35 11.43 -0.51 4.37
CA LYS A 35 11.01 -1.91 4.55
C LYS A 35 9.52 -2.08 4.28
N VAL A 36 8.67 -1.19 4.79
CA VAL A 36 7.23 -1.18 4.55
C VAL A 36 6.93 -1.03 3.06
N VAL A 37 7.56 -0.06 2.39
CA VAL A 37 7.40 0.16 0.95
C VAL A 37 7.83 -1.07 0.15
N SER A 38 8.97 -1.66 0.50
CA SER A 38 9.48 -2.86 -0.16
C SER A 38 8.55 -4.07 0.03
N ALA A 39 8.01 -4.26 1.24
CA ALA A 39 7.05 -5.32 1.52
C ALA A 39 5.75 -5.15 0.72
N MET A 40 5.21 -3.92 0.68
CA MET A 40 4.04 -3.57 -0.12
C MET A 40 4.26 -3.84 -1.61
N GLN A 41 5.36 -3.34 -2.17
CA GLN A 41 5.68 -3.53 -3.59
C GLN A 41 5.78 -5.02 -3.94
N GLY A 42 6.44 -5.82 -3.10
CA GLY A 42 6.54 -7.26 -3.31
C GLY A 42 5.20 -7.98 -3.23
N CYS A 43 4.35 -7.62 -2.27
CA CYS A 43 3.00 -8.19 -2.16
C CYS A 43 2.11 -7.79 -3.34
N VAL A 44 2.10 -6.51 -3.72
CA VAL A 44 1.29 -6.00 -4.83
C VAL A 44 1.75 -6.59 -6.16
N ALA A 45 3.06 -6.71 -6.39
CA ALA A 45 3.59 -7.35 -7.59
C ALA A 45 3.10 -8.80 -7.75
N LEU A 46 2.94 -9.53 -6.64
CA LEU A 46 2.40 -10.89 -6.64
C LEU A 46 0.89 -10.91 -6.94
N ARG A 47 0.11 -10.03 -6.31
CA ARG A 47 -1.36 -10.13 -6.29
C ARG A 47 -2.08 -9.33 -7.37
N ASN A 48 -1.55 -8.16 -7.73
CA ASN A 48 -2.21 -7.24 -8.65
C ASN A 48 -2.54 -7.86 -10.03
N PRO A 49 -1.67 -8.70 -10.64
CA PRO A 49 -2.02 -9.37 -11.90
C PRO A 49 -3.29 -10.23 -11.78
N LEU A 50 -3.44 -10.95 -10.67
CA LEU A 50 -4.59 -11.83 -10.43
C LEU A 50 -5.85 -11.03 -10.10
N PHE A 51 -5.73 -9.95 -9.31
CA PHE A 51 -6.85 -9.04 -9.08
C PHE A 51 -7.35 -8.40 -10.39
N LYS A 52 -6.44 -7.95 -11.27
CA LYS A 52 -6.80 -7.40 -12.59
C LYS A 52 -7.46 -8.45 -13.51
N ALA A 53 -7.14 -9.73 -13.33
CA ALA A 53 -7.78 -10.83 -14.05
C ALA A 53 -9.12 -11.27 -13.43
N GLY A 54 -9.60 -10.63 -12.36
CA GLY A 54 -10.82 -11.03 -11.65
C GLY A 54 -10.66 -12.28 -10.77
N GLN A 55 -9.42 -12.71 -10.52
CA GLN A 55 -9.06 -13.93 -9.78
C GLN A 55 -8.73 -13.61 -8.30
N ALA A 56 -9.58 -12.84 -7.64
CA ALA A 56 -9.32 -12.33 -6.28
C ALA A 56 -9.08 -13.46 -5.25
N GLU A 57 -9.84 -14.56 -5.33
CA GLU A 57 -9.65 -15.70 -4.43
C GLU A 57 -8.27 -16.33 -4.60
N GLN A 58 -7.82 -16.50 -5.85
CA GLN A 58 -6.49 -17.02 -6.14
C GLN A 58 -5.40 -16.05 -5.67
N ALA A 59 -5.57 -14.74 -5.89
CA ALA A 59 -4.64 -13.72 -5.43
C ALA A 59 -4.39 -13.79 -3.92
N LEU A 60 -5.46 -14.04 -3.15
CA LEU A 60 -5.43 -14.09 -1.70
C LEU A 60 -5.10 -15.47 -1.13
N ALA A 61 -5.09 -16.52 -1.96
CA ALA A 61 -4.64 -17.85 -1.58
C ALA A 61 -3.11 -18.00 -1.70
N LEU A 62 -2.46 -17.15 -2.49
CA LEU A 62 -1.00 -17.17 -2.63
C LEU A 62 -0.33 -16.71 -1.33
N PRO A 63 0.61 -17.52 -0.79
CA PRO A 63 1.40 -17.11 0.36
C PRO A 63 2.30 -15.92 -0.02
N LEU A 64 2.62 -15.08 0.96
CA LEU A 64 3.61 -14.02 0.77
C LEU A 64 4.98 -14.63 0.37
N PRO A 65 5.72 -13.99 -0.55
CA PRO A 65 7.09 -14.40 -0.83
C PRO A 65 7.94 -14.31 0.45
N PRO A 66 8.88 -15.24 0.70
CA PRO A 66 9.67 -15.25 1.94
C PRO A 66 10.38 -13.93 2.28
N ALA A 67 10.84 -13.20 1.25
CA ALA A 67 11.46 -11.88 1.44
C ALA A 67 10.45 -10.83 1.93
N VAL A 68 9.23 -10.84 1.40
CA VAL A 68 8.14 -9.95 1.83
C VAL A 68 7.69 -10.31 3.24
N ASP A 69 7.56 -11.60 3.52
CA ASP A 69 7.19 -12.10 4.85
C ASP A 69 8.21 -11.68 5.92
N SER A 70 9.51 -11.83 5.63
CA SER A 70 10.58 -11.39 6.51
C SER A 70 10.53 -9.88 6.78
N LEU A 71 10.26 -9.05 5.77
CA LEU A 71 10.10 -7.62 5.96
C LEU A 71 8.88 -7.31 6.83
N ALA A 72 7.76 -7.99 6.59
CA ALA A 72 6.54 -7.82 7.36
C ALA A 72 6.78 -8.12 8.85
N THR A 73 7.46 -9.24 9.16
CA THR A 73 7.89 -9.58 10.53
C THR A 73 8.82 -8.53 11.12
N GLN A 74 9.81 -8.04 10.37
CA GLN A 74 10.71 -6.99 10.84
C GLN A 74 9.99 -5.67 11.13
N THR A 75 8.84 -5.43 10.51
CA THR A 75 7.99 -4.24 10.71
C THR A 75 6.79 -4.49 11.62
N ALA A 76 6.69 -5.66 12.26
CA ALA A 76 5.57 -6.08 13.11
C ALA A 76 5.61 -5.42 14.50
N TYR A 77 5.52 -4.10 14.53
CA TYR A 77 5.43 -3.27 15.74
C TYR A 77 4.66 -1.98 15.42
N ALA A 78 4.25 -1.24 16.45
CA ALA A 78 3.32 -0.11 16.32
C ALA A 78 3.63 0.88 15.19
N PHE A 79 4.89 1.27 14.97
CA PHE A 79 5.24 2.20 13.90
C PHE A 79 5.03 1.60 12.49
N GLY A 80 5.43 0.34 12.29
CA GLY A 80 5.19 -0.35 11.02
C GLY A 80 3.70 -0.57 10.78
N PHE A 81 2.96 -0.97 11.83
CA PHE A 81 1.50 -1.07 11.77
C PHE A 81 0.84 0.25 11.34
N ASN A 82 1.19 1.38 11.96
CA ASN A 82 0.67 2.69 11.58
C ASN A 82 0.95 3.04 10.11
N ALA A 83 2.11 2.65 9.58
CA ALA A 83 2.42 2.86 8.17
C ALA A 83 1.51 2.02 7.26
N TYR A 84 1.26 0.74 7.60
CA TYR A 84 0.31 -0.09 6.86
C TYR A 84 -1.13 0.42 6.95
N GLN A 85 -1.55 1.01 8.08
CA GLN A 85 -2.86 1.66 8.17
C GLN A 85 -2.99 2.82 7.20
N GLN A 86 -1.99 3.71 7.15
CA GLN A 86 -1.97 4.84 6.21
C GLN A 86 -2.02 4.36 4.75
N LEU A 87 -1.27 3.31 4.43
CA LEU A 87 -1.27 2.72 3.09
C LEU A 87 -2.62 2.07 2.74
N ALA A 88 -3.31 1.46 3.70
CA ALA A 88 -4.66 0.93 3.48
C ALA A 88 -5.67 2.06 3.26
N ASP A 89 -5.56 3.18 3.98
CA ASP A 89 -6.42 4.35 3.83
C ASP A 89 -6.20 5.06 2.48
N MET A 90 -4.98 4.99 1.94
CA MET A 90 -4.61 5.55 0.63
C MET A 90 -4.73 4.54 -0.53
N ALA A 91 -5.12 3.30 -0.29
CA ALA A 91 -5.12 2.26 -1.31
C ALA A 91 -6.11 2.58 -2.43
N GLU A 92 -5.64 2.58 -3.68
CA GLU A 92 -6.47 2.82 -4.87
C GLU A 92 -6.93 1.51 -5.51
N THR A 93 -6.30 0.40 -5.13
CA THR A 93 -6.58 -0.93 -5.68
C THR A 93 -6.87 -1.96 -4.59
N GLN A 94 -7.64 -3.01 -4.94
CA GLN A 94 -7.86 -4.16 -4.06
C GLN A 94 -6.54 -4.83 -3.65
N ALA A 95 -5.56 -4.87 -4.56
CA ALA A 95 -4.26 -5.46 -4.30
C ALA A 95 -3.50 -4.69 -3.21
N GLU A 96 -3.43 -3.36 -3.32
CA GLU A 96 -2.80 -2.51 -2.29
C GLU A 96 -3.51 -2.65 -0.95
N LEU A 97 -4.84 -2.56 -0.94
CA LEU A 97 -5.61 -2.66 0.29
C LEU A 97 -5.37 -4.01 0.98
N THR A 98 -5.58 -5.12 0.27
CA THR A 98 -5.40 -6.46 0.86
C THR A 98 -3.95 -6.74 1.27
N CYS A 99 -2.97 -6.21 0.54
CA CYS A 99 -1.56 -6.28 0.94
C CYS A 99 -1.28 -5.49 2.22
N ALA A 100 -1.79 -4.26 2.34
CA ALA A 100 -1.63 -3.46 3.55
C ALA A 100 -2.27 -4.17 4.75
N LEU A 101 -3.47 -4.73 4.59
CA LEU A 101 -4.15 -5.50 5.64
C LEU A 101 -3.32 -6.71 6.09
N GLU A 102 -2.81 -7.51 5.15
CA GLU A 102 -2.07 -8.74 5.50
C GLU A 102 -0.72 -8.45 6.15
N LEU A 103 0.02 -7.46 5.63
CA LEU A 103 1.31 -7.06 6.18
C LEU A 103 1.14 -6.38 7.55
N GLY A 104 0.14 -5.51 7.69
CA GLY A 104 -0.22 -4.88 8.96
C GLY A 104 -0.68 -5.88 10.02
N ALA A 105 -1.37 -6.95 9.60
CA ALA A 105 -1.82 -8.03 10.49
C ALA A 105 -0.68 -8.86 11.10
N ARG A 106 0.58 -8.65 10.68
CA ARG A 106 1.74 -9.28 11.34
C ARG A 106 2.00 -8.73 12.74
N TYR A 107 1.53 -7.51 13.03
CA TYR A 107 1.58 -6.98 14.38
C TYR A 107 0.41 -7.57 15.19
N GLU A 108 0.70 -8.48 16.11
CA GLU A 108 -0.34 -9.17 16.91
C GLU A 108 -0.76 -8.32 18.11
N ASP A 109 -1.61 -7.32 17.86
CA ASP A 109 -2.10 -6.35 18.85
C ASP A 109 -3.62 -6.19 18.81
N ALA A 110 -4.21 -5.73 19.91
CA ALA A 110 -5.63 -5.42 19.99
C ALA A 110 -6.08 -4.37 18.96
N ASP A 111 -5.24 -3.39 18.67
CA ASP A 111 -5.54 -2.33 17.70
C ASP A 111 -5.65 -2.87 16.27
N VAL A 112 -4.87 -3.91 15.94
CA VAL A 112 -4.97 -4.60 14.64
C VAL A 112 -6.32 -5.27 14.48
N ARG A 113 -6.84 -5.90 15.53
CA ARG A 113 -8.18 -6.50 15.51
C ARG A 113 -9.27 -5.45 15.33
N VAL A 114 -9.16 -4.30 16.01
CA VAL A 114 -10.10 -3.19 15.84
C VAL A 114 -10.04 -2.65 14.42
N TRP A 115 -8.85 -2.49 13.87
CA TRP A 115 -8.63 -2.03 12.51
C TRP A 115 -9.20 -3.00 11.46
N LEU A 116 -8.88 -4.28 11.53
CA LEU A 116 -9.39 -5.30 10.60
C LEU A 116 -10.93 -5.39 10.61
N LYS A 117 -11.57 -5.21 11.77
CA LYS A 117 -13.03 -5.19 11.89
C LYS A 117 -13.70 -4.11 11.04
N LYS A 118 -13.01 -3.00 10.73
CA LYS A 118 -13.53 -1.95 9.84
C LYS A 118 -13.82 -2.47 8.44
N TYR A 119 -13.03 -3.43 7.97
CA TYR A 119 -13.11 -3.97 6.61
C TYR A 119 -14.07 -5.16 6.47
N LEU A 120 -14.63 -5.68 7.57
CA LEU A 120 -15.65 -6.74 7.51
C LEU A 120 -16.94 -6.31 6.78
N ARG A 121 -17.18 -5.00 6.68
CA ARG A 121 -18.32 -4.42 5.95
C ARG A 121 -17.90 -3.80 4.62
N SER A 122 -16.73 -4.14 4.10
CA SER A 122 -16.29 -3.67 2.79
C SER A 122 -17.33 -4.05 1.72
N PRO A 123 -17.70 -3.14 0.79
CA PRO A 123 -18.53 -3.50 -0.36
C PRO A 123 -17.83 -4.50 -1.29
N ASP A 124 -16.52 -4.65 -1.14
CA ASP A 124 -15.70 -5.62 -1.84
C ASP A 124 -15.65 -6.95 -1.04
N ALA A 125 -16.37 -7.96 -1.53
CA ALA A 125 -16.51 -9.25 -0.86
C ALA A 125 -15.15 -9.97 -0.63
N PRO A 126 -14.23 -10.04 -1.61
CA PRO A 126 -12.87 -10.52 -1.38
C PRO A 126 -12.13 -9.81 -0.23
N VAL A 127 -12.21 -8.48 -0.14
CA VAL A 127 -11.58 -7.71 0.95
C VAL A 127 -12.18 -8.07 2.30
N ALA A 128 -13.52 -8.13 2.41
CA ALA A 128 -14.20 -8.49 3.66
C ALA A 128 -13.84 -9.91 4.11
N ALA A 129 -13.84 -10.87 3.19
CA ALA A 129 -13.44 -12.25 3.48
C ALA A 129 -11.97 -12.34 3.89
N HIS A 130 -11.09 -11.54 3.30
CA HIS A 130 -9.68 -11.48 3.67
C HIS A 130 -9.48 -10.93 5.08
N ALA A 131 -10.13 -9.82 5.41
CA ALA A 131 -10.09 -9.23 6.75
C ALA A 131 -10.58 -10.21 7.82
N GLN A 132 -11.64 -10.99 7.54
CA GLN A 132 -12.11 -12.05 8.44
C GLN A 132 -11.04 -13.13 8.65
N ARG A 133 -10.42 -13.64 7.57
CA ARG A 133 -9.35 -14.64 7.69
C ARG A 133 -8.15 -14.14 8.49
N LEU A 134 -7.81 -12.86 8.36
CA LEU A 134 -6.74 -12.25 9.15
C LEU A 134 -7.14 -12.15 10.62
N LEU A 135 -8.37 -11.74 10.92
CA LEU A 135 -8.91 -11.71 12.29
C LEU A 135 -8.90 -13.08 12.95
N ASP A 136 -9.29 -14.13 12.22
CA ASP A 136 -9.32 -15.50 12.74
C ASP A 136 -7.91 -16.00 13.10
N LYS A 137 -6.87 -15.45 12.46
CA LYS A 137 -5.46 -15.75 12.73
C LYS A 137 -4.88 -14.92 13.88
N GLN A 138 -5.52 -13.82 14.29
CA GLN A 138 -5.07 -13.03 15.44
C GLN A 138 -5.34 -13.82 16.72
N THR A 139 -4.33 -14.48 17.28
CA THR A 139 -4.44 -15.08 18.60
C THR A 139 -4.54 -14.01 19.68
N ARG A 140 -5.23 -14.32 20.79
CA ARG A 140 -5.66 -13.33 21.79
C ARG A 140 -4.51 -12.60 22.46
#